data_AF-A0A356A1S8-F1
#
_entry.id   AF-A0A356A1S8-F1
#
_cell.length_a   1.000
_cell.length_b   1.000
_cell.length_c   1.000
_cell.angle_alpha   90.00
_cell.angle_beta   90.00
_cell.angle_gamma   90.00
#
_symmetry.space_group_name_H-M   'P 1'
#
loop_
_entity.id
_entity.type
_entity.pdbx_description
1 polymer ?
#
loop_
_entity_poly.entity_id
_entity_poly.type
_entity_poly.pdbx_seq_one_letter_code
_entity_poly.pdbx_strand_id
1 'polypeptide(L)'
;MSDFKITHIDNNAARTELHDKLGLTGCETSVNTLGPGTGAPFVHCHTNNEELYGIISGKGQLYIDGSVREITAGDWFAIGPAVHRALVAAKDSSMTFICIQSARNSLKGYTQTDGKLCEDKAPWMA
;
A
#
# COMPACT_ATOMS: atom_id res chain seq x y z
N MET A 1 -5.20 25.97 -9.13
CA MET A 1 -5.60 24.55 -9.04
C MET A 1 -5.65 24.23 -7.56
N SER A 2 -6.66 23.49 -7.08
CA SER A 2 -6.69 23.08 -5.67
C SER A 2 -5.65 21.97 -5.46
N ASP A 3 -4.85 22.07 -4.39
CA ASP A 3 -3.93 21.00 -3.95
C ASP A 3 -4.68 19.81 -3.31
N PHE A 4 -5.93 19.61 -3.70
CA PHE A 4 -6.86 18.66 -3.13
C PHE A 4 -7.70 18.02 -4.22
N LYS A 5 -7.85 16.69 -4.13
CA LYS A 5 -8.67 15.88 -5.02
C LYS A 5 -9.24 14.68 -4.27
N ILE A 6 -10.50 14.37 -4.53
CA ILE A 6 -11.11 13.09 -4.16
C ILE A 6 -11.30 12.27 -5.44
N THR A 7 -10.95 10.99 -5.39
CA THR A 7 -11.31 10.02 -6.43
C THR A 7 -12.08 8.87 -5.77
N HIS A 8 -13.06 8.32 -6.50
CA HIS A 8 -13.69 7.06 -6.13
C HIS A 8 -13.07 5.95 -6.97
N ILE A 9 -12.69 4.85 -6.33
CA ILE A 9 -12.19 3.65 -7.01
C ILE A 9 -13.29 2.59 -7.05
N ASP A 10 -13.21 1.68 -8.01
CA ASP A 10 -14.00 0.46 -7.99
C ASP A 10 -13.35 -0.54 -7.02
N ASN A 11 -14.02 -0.81 -5.90
CA ASN A 11 -13.53 -1.74 -4.87
C ASN A 11 -13.48 -3.20 -5.36
N ASN A 12 -14.08 -3.51 -6.51
CA ASN A 12 -14.02 -4.83 -7.14
C ASN A 12 -12.95 -4.94 -8.23
N ALA A 13 -12.27 -3.85 -8.58
CA ALA A 13 -11.20 -3.88 -9.56
C ALA A 13 -10.00 -4.70 -9.03
N ALA A 14 -9.35 -5.46 -9.93
CA ALA A 14 -8.18 -6.26 -9.57
C ALA A 14 -7.01 -5.38 -9.10
N ARG A 15 -6.86 -4.19 -9.68
CA ARG A 15 -5.83 -3.20 -9.29
C ARG A 15 -6.29 -1.79 -9.66
N THR A 16 -6.08 -0.85 -8.74
CA THR A 16 -6.20 0.58 -9.00
C THR A 16 -4.98 1.31 -8.47
N GLU A 17 -4.28 2.03 -9.36
CA GLU A 17 -3.15 2.90 -9.04
C GLU A 17 -3.66 4.33 -8.77
N LEU A 18 -3.06 5.00 -7.79
CA LEU A 18 -3.52 6.30 -7.31
C LEU A 18 -2.60 7.47 -7.70
N HIS A 19 -1.35 7.21 -8.11
CA HIS A 19 -0.39 8.26 -8.50
C HIS A 19 -0.98 9.30 -9.45
N ASP A 20 -1.35 8.91 -10.67
CA ASP A 20 -1.89 9.83 -11.67
C ASP A 20 -3.30 10.32 -11.30
N LYS A 21 -4.10 9.46 -10.65
CA LYS A 21 -5.48 9.79 -10.28
C LYS A 21 -5.53 10.91 -9.26
N LEU A 22 -4.59 10.99 -8.33
CA LEU A 22 -4.55 12.00 -7.27
C LEU A 22 -3.42 13.02 -7.44
N GLY A 23 -2.51 12.83 -8.40
CA GLY A 23 -1.32 13.67 -8.57
C GLY A 23 -0.32 13.52 -7.42
N LEU A 24 -0.12 12.29 -6.94
CA LEU A 24 0.78 12.01 -5.83
C LEU A 24 2.24 12.31 -6.23
N THR A 25 3.01 12.94 -5.34
CA THR A 25 4.42 13.28 -5.61
C THR A 25 5.39 12.64 -4.63
N GLY A 26 4.90 12.14 -3.49
CA GLY A 26 5.72 11.49 -2.46
C GLY A 26 5.76 9.97 -2.55
N CYS A 27 4.83 9.35 -3.28
CA CYS A 27 4.72 7.90 -3.41
C CYS A 27 3.90 7.52 -4.66
N GLU A 28 3.97 6.23 -5.00
CA GLU A 28 2.85 5.54 -5.63
C GLU A 28 2.08 4.75 -4.55
N THR A 29 0.76 4.67 -4.69
CA THR A 29 -0.12 3.83 -3.88
C THR A 29 -1.10 3.09 -4.79
N SER A 30 -1.20 1.79 -4.59
CA SER A 30 -2.18 0.95 -5.28
C SER A 30 -3.03 0.14 -4.32
N VAL A 31 -4.30 -0.04 -4.68
CA VAL A 31 -5.22 -1.00 -4.05
C VAL A 31 -5.33 -2.19 -4.98
N ASN A 32 -5.04 -3.39 -4.47
CA ASN A 32 -4.98 -4.63 -5.25
C ASN A 32 -5.89 -5.68 -4.63
N THR A 33 -6.59 -6.42 -5.48
CA THR A 33 -7.45 -7.53 -5.09
C THR A 33 -7.05 -8.78 -5.87
N LEU A 34 -6.62 -9.80 -5.15
CA LEU A 34 -6.32 -11.12 -5.68
C LEU A 34 -7.49 -12.05 -5.40
N GLY A 35 -7.97 -12.75 -6.43
CA GLY A 35 -8.95 -13.83 -6.28
C GLY A 35 -8.33 -15.07 -5.62
N PRO A 36 -9.14 -16.01 -5.11
CA PRO A 36 -8.64 -17.22 -4.45
C PRO A 36 -7.61 -17.98 -5.28
N GLY A 37 -6.46 -18.28 -4.68
CA GLY A 37 -5.35 -18.99 -5.32
C GLY A 37 -4.60 -18.21 -6.42
N THR A 38 -4.95 -16.95 -6.66
CA THR A 38 -4.27 -16.08 -7.63
C THR A 38 -3.20 -15.23 -6.94
N GLY A 39 -2.16 -14.85 -7.67
CA GLY A 39 -1.04 -14.08 -7.14
C GLY A 39 -0.21 -13.43 -8.23
N ALA A 40 0.83 -12.70 -7.81
CA ALA A 40 1.81 -12.15 -8.74
C ALA A 40 2.49 -13.29 -9.52
N PRO A 41 2.57 -13.22 -10.86
CA PRO A 41 3.15 -14.29 -11.67
C PRO A 41 4.69 -14.31 -11.65
N PHE A 42 5.32 -13.41 -10.87
CA PHE A 42 6.77 -13.27 -10.78
C PHE A 42 7.19 -12.78 -9.39
N VAL A 43 8.42 -13.11 -9.02
CA VAL A 43 9.14 -12.50 -7.89
C VAL A 43 9.82 -11.23 -8.39
N HIS A 44 9.76 -10.16 -7.61
CA HIS A 44 10.40 -8.89 -7.96
C HIS A 44 11.10 -8.24 -6.76
N CYS A 45 11.94 -7.27 -7.06
CA CYS A 45 12.54 -6.33 -6.11
C CYS A 45 12.60 -4.94 -6.76
N HIS A 46 12.95 -3.93 -5.96
CA HIS A 46 13.13 -2.55 -6.40
C HIS A 46 14.59 -2.13 -6.25
N THR A 47 14.97 -1.09 -6.99
CA THR A 47 16.30 -0.48 -6.89
C THR A 47 16.37 0.57 -5.78
N ASN A 48 15.37 1.46 -5.71
CA ASN A 48 15.40 2.64 -4.84
C ASN A 48 14.25 2.71 -3.82
N ASN A 49 13.10 2.13 -4.16
CA ASN A 49 11.89 2.31 -3.38
C ASN A 49 11.70 1.18 -2.37
N GLU A 50 11.34 1.55 -1.14
CA GLU A 50 10.71 0.61 -0.21
C GLU A 50 9.22 0.54 -0.48
N GLU A 51 8.59 -0.55 -0.03
CA GLU A 51 7.15 -0.74 -0.13
C GLU A 51 6.55 -1.08 1.23
N LEU A 52 5.55 -0.31 1.65
CA LEU A 52 4.68 -0.63 2.77
C LEU A 52 3.43 -1.35 2.24
N TYR A 53 3.12 -2.50 2.79
CA TYR A 53 1.91 -3.25 2.51
C TYR A 53 0.99 -3.25 3.73
N GLY A 54 -0.32 -3.16 3.48
CA GLY A 54 -1.36 -3.38 4.47
C GLY A 54 -2.41 -4.32 3.92
N ILE A 55 -2.61 -5.47 4.57
CA ILE A 55 -3.65 -6.42 4.18
C ILE A 55 -4.97 -5.94 4.78
N ILE A 56 -5.90 -5.56 3.91
CA ILE A 56 -7.17 -4.93 4.31
C ILE A 56 -8.24 -6.00 4.56
N SER A 57 -8.30 -7.02 3.72
CA SER A 57 -9.26 -8.11 3.84
C SER A 57 -8.69 -9.42 3.32
N GLY A 58 -9.23 -10.53 3.82
CA GLY A 58 -8.84 -11.87 3.39
C GLY A 58 -7.51 -12.34 3.96
N LYS A 59 -6.92 -13.34 3.30
CA LYS A 59 -5.69 -14.00 3.72
C LYS A 59 -4.92 -14.58 2.53
N GLY A 60 -3.63 -14.77 2.71
CA GLY A 60 -2.75 -15.28 1.67
C GLY A 60 -1.36 -15.61 2.20
N GLN A 61 -0.40 -15.58 1.28
CA GLN A 61 0.99 -15.85 1.57
C GLN A 61 1.88 -14.79 0.91
N LEU A 62 2.92 -14.41 1.64
CA LEU A 62 4.02 -13.59 1.17
C LEU A 62 5.24 -14.50 0.98
N TYR A 63 5.74 -14.57 -0.25
CA TYR A 63 7.12 -15.00 -0.50
C TYR A 63 8.04 -13.82 -0.19
N ILE A 64 9.09 -14.07 0.61
CA ILE A 64 10.10 -13.07 0.98
C ILE A 64 11.47 -13.76 1.15
N ASP A 65 12.43 -13.38 0.30
CA ASP A 65 13.82 -13.87 0.28
C ASP A 65 13.95 -15.40 0.47
N GLY A 66 13.19 -16.17 -0.31
CA GLY A 66 13.24 -17.64 -0.27
C GLY A 66 12.40 -18.29 0.84
N SER A 67 11.77 -17.50 1.71
CA SER A 67 10.83 -17.98 2.72
C SER A 67 9.39 -17.62 2.38
N VAL A 68 8.43 -18.36 2.93
CA VAL A 68 7.00 -18.07 2.80
C VAL A 68 6.41 -17.80 4.17
N ARG A 69 5.61 -16.75 4.27
CA ARG A 69 4.88 -16.34 5.48
C ARG A 69 3.39 -16.27 5.18
N GLU A 70 2.56 -16.73 6.10
CA GLU A 70 1.13 -16.46 6.06
C GLU A 70 0.88 -15.00 6.42
N ILE A 71 -0.10 -14.40 5.77
CA ILE A 71 -0.54 -13.02 6.00
C ILE A 71 -2.07 -12.97 6.00
N THR A 72 -2.64 -12.11 6.82
CA THR A 72 -4.09 -11.96 6.99
C THR A 72 -4.48 -10.49 7.16
N ALA A 73 -5.77 -10.20 6.99
CA ALA A 73 -6.34 -8.89 7.27
C ALA A 73 -5.87 -8.32 8.62
N GLY A 74 -5.37 -7.08 8.59
CA GLY A 74 -4.77 -6.40 9.74
C GLY A 74 -3.25 -6.46 9.77
N ASP A 75 -2.60 -7.35 9.01
CA ASP A 75 -1.15 -7.38 8.92
C ASP A 75 -0.60 -6.19 8.11
N TRP A 76 0.48 -5.61 8.61
CA TRP A 76 1.25 -4.57 7.94
C TRP A 76 2.73 -4.94 7.93
N PHE A 77 3.39 -4.73 6.79
CA PHE A 77 4.81 -5.02 6.67
C PHE A 77 5.47 -4.07 5.67
N ALA A 78 6.69 -3.64 6.00
CA ALA A 78 7.54 -2.85 5.12
C ALA A 78 8.61 -3.75 4.51
N ILE A 79 8.86 -3.58 3.22
CA ILE A 79 9.86 -4.33 2.49
C ILE A 79 10.87 -3.37 1.87
N GLY A 80 12.15 -3.59 2.17
CA GLY A 80 13.24 -2.82 1.58
C GLY A 80 13.42 -3.08 0.08
N PRO A 81 14.12 -2.18 -0.64
CA PRO A 81 14.20 -2.24 -2.11
C PRO A 81 14.70 -3.60 -2.62
N ALA A 82 15.85 -4.06 -2.12
CA ALA A 82 16.53 -5.25 -2.62
C ALA A 82 15.90 -6.60 -2.21
N VAL A 83 14.90 -6.60 -1.34
CA VAL A 83 14.24 -7.84 -0.89
C VAL A 83 13.36 -8.39 -2.01
N HIS A 84 13.47 -9.69 -2.27
CA HIS A 84 12.69 -10.36 -3.29
C HIS A 84 11.32 -10.77 -2.75
N ARG A 85 10.25 -10.39 -3.45
CA ARG A 85 8.87 -10.56 -2.97
C ARG A 85 7.89 -11.00 -4.05
N ALA A 86 6.87 -11.75 -3.62
CA ALA A 86 5.66 -12.05 -4.37
C ALA A 86 4.51 -12.35 -3.39
N LEU A 87 3.28 -11.99 -3.74
CA LEU A 87 2.08 -12.26 -2.94
C LEU A 87 1.14 -13.19 -3.70
N VAL A 88 0.47 -14.07 -2.97
CA VAL A 88 -0.59 -14.94 -3.48
C VAL A 88 -1.74 -14.99 -2.46
N ALA A 89 -2.98 -14.95 -2.93
CA ALA A 89 -4.14 -15.15 -2.07
C ALA A 89 -4.31 -16.64 -1.72
N ALA A 90 -4.90 -16.93 -0.56
CA ALA A 90 -5.18 -18.30 -0.17
C ALA A 90 -6.14 -18.97 -1.18
N LYS A 91 -6.08 -20.30 -1.30
CA LYS A 91 -6.93 -21.05 -2.25
C LYS A 91 -8.43 -20.91 -1.97
N ASP A 92 -8.79 -20.58 -0.74
CA ASP A 92 -10.16 -20.48 -0.22
C ASP A 92 -10.60 -19.03 0.05
N SER A 93 -9.77 -18.02 -0.24
CA SER A 93 -10.05 -16.63 0.14
C SER A 93 -9.43 -15.65 -0.84
N SER A 94 -10.20 -14.65 -1.27
CA SER A 94 -9.65 -13.47 -1.93
C SER A 94 -8.85 -12.64 -0.93
N MET A 95 -7.87 -11.88 -1.39
CA MET A 95 -7.07 -10.99 -0.54
C MET A 95 -7.03 -9.58 -1.15
N THR A 96 -7.40 -8.57 -0.37
CA THR A 96 -7.27 -7.16 -0.74
C THR A 96 -6.16 -6.51 0.07
N PHE A 97 -5.26 -5.79 -0.58
CA PHE A 97 -4.16 -5.10 0.09
C PHE A 97 -3.87 -3.74 -0.54
N ILE A 98 -3.36 -2.85 0.29
CA ILE A 98 -2.74 -1.59 -0.14
C ILE A 98 -1.24 -1.82 -0.27
N CYS A 99 -0.64 -1.30 -1.34
CA CYS A 99 0.80 -1.23 -1.52
C CYS A 99 1.20 0.23 -1.73
N ILE A 100 2.06 0.76 -0.87
CA ILE A 100 2.58 2.12 -0.91
C ILE A 100 4.06 2.04 -1.21
N GLN A 101 4.47 2.57 -2.36
CA GLN A 101 5.85 2.59 -2.83
C GLN A 101 6.42 4.00 -2.65
N SER A 102 7.48 4.14 -1.87
CA SER A 102 8.17 5.42 -1.63
C SER A 102 9.67 5.27 -1.71
N ALA A 103 10.37 6.35 -2.06
CA ALA A 103 11.83 6.35 -2.09
C ALA A 103 12.37 6.06 -0.68
N ARG A 104 13.29 5.10 -0.57
CA ARG A 104 13.83 4.73 0.74
C ARG A 104 14.56 5.91 1.37
N ASN A 105 14.37 6.11 2.68
CA ASN A 105 14.98 7.19 3.46
C ASN A 105 14.65 8.61 2.95
N SER A 106 13.54 8.78 2.21
CA SER A 106 13.14 10.11 1.70
C SER A 106 12.28 10.92 2.66
N LEU A 107 11.69 10.28 3.68
CA LEU A 107 10.89 10.95 4.71
C LEU A 107 11.77 11.92 5.51
N LYS A 108 11.34 13.18 5.61
CA LYS A 108 12.03 14.23 6.37
C LYS A 108 11.38 14.37 7.76
N GLY A 109 10.72 15.50 8.02
CA GLY A 109 9.84 15.62 9.17
C GLY A 109 8.64 14.68 9.03
N TYR A 110 8.09 14.28 10.17
CA TYR A 110 6.88 13.47 10.28
C TYR A 110 6.11 13.84 11.56
N THR A 111 4.79 13.67 11.52
CA THR A 111 3.89 13.97 12.64
C THR A 111 4.16 15.39 13.20
N GLN A 112 4.53 15.53 14.48
CA GLN A 112 4.72 16.84 15.13
C GLN A 112 5.94 17.62 14.64
N THR A 113 6.87 16.97 13.94
CA THR A 113 8.08 17.62 13.41
C THR A 113 7.89 18.26 12.03
N ASP A 114 6.76 17.97 11.37
CA ASP A 114 6.37 18.57 10.08
C ASP A 114 5.02 19.31 10.18
N GLY A 115 4.08 18.76 10.95
CA GLY A 115 2.76 19.34 11.16
C GLY A 115 2.76 20.56 12.09
N LYS A 116 1.87 21.51 11.80
CA LYS A 116 1.58 22.67 12.65
C LYS A 116 0.09 22.69 12.99
N LEU A 117 -0.23 23.10 14.21
CA LEU A 117 -1.63 23.33 14.60
C LEU A 117 -2.14 24.61 13.91
N CYS A 118 -3.28 24.50 13.23
CA CYS A 118 -4.00 25.64 12.69
C CYS A 118 -5.00 26.14 13.74
N GLU A 119 -5.33 27.43 13.67
CA GLU A 119 -6.31 28.04 14.58
C GLU A 119 -7.76 27.67 14.22
N ASP A 120 -8.01 27.31 12.95
CA ASP A 120 -9.31 26.89 12.46
C ASP A 120 -9.84 25.64 13.18
N LYS A 121 -11.16 25.61 13.44
CA LYS A 121 -11.85 24.44 13.99
C LYS A 121 -12.74 23.81 12.95
N ALA A 122 -12.66 22.49 12.83
CA ALA A 122 -13.60 21.75 12.00
C ALA A 122 -15.01 21.77 12.63
N PRO A 123 -16.10 21.71 11.83
CA PRO A 123 -17.48 21.76 12.34
C PRO A 123 -17.86 20.68 13.36
N TRP A 124 -17.13 19.55 13.40
CA TRP A 124 -17.35 18.46 14.35
C TRP A 124 -16.52 18.57 15.64
N MET A 125 -15.72 19.63 15.80
CA MET A 125 -14.95 19.93 17.02
C MET A 125 -15.69 20.92 17.94
N ALA A 126 -17.02 21.01 17.80
CA ALA A 126 -17.88 21.82 18.66
C ALA A 126 -17.99 21.25 20.07
#